data_AF-A0AAE3IXE2-F1
#
_entry.id   AF-A0AAE3IXE2-F1
#
_cell.length_a   1.000
_cell.length_b   1.000
_cell.length_c   1.000
_cell.angle_alpha   90.00
_cell.angle_beta   90.00
_cell.angle_gamma   90.00
#
_symmetry.space_group_name_H-M   'P 1'
#
loop_
_entity.id
_entity.type
_entity.pdbx_description
1 polymer ?
#
loop_
_entity_poly.entity_id
_entity_poly.type
_entity_poly.pdbx_seq_one_letter_code
_entity_poly.pdbx_strand_id
1 'polypeptide(L)'
;MLGLFIILLLVLFLPFTIKFVEHNLEIFLFVMGLAAAIISGVFNRELLVQALLDPIKITVAVIIAGLLFKWFRRLLENGIRAISNMLPFRLFIALMVIVLGLVSSFITAIIAALVLVLIVSVLTLDKKSEIRLVVIACFSIGLGAALTPIGEPLSTITISKMHEDFYYLLQLVGPYIIPGVVLLGILAAILVKPERGFGLSNEDNIESYDDIFVRGIKIYFFVMGLTLLGAGFEPLINEYIIGLSSHLLYWVNILSAILDNATLAAAEISPAMSPESVKAVLLGLLVSGGMLIPGNIPNIISAGKLNITSKEWAKEGLPIGFSILIVYFIIFLFI
;
A
#
# COMPACT_ATOMS: atom_id res chain seq x y z
N MET A 1 12.82 -6.27 25.36
CA MET A 1 13.12 -7.19 24.24
C MET A 1 12.08 -8.29 24.05
N LEU A 2 11.89 -9.22 24.99
CA LEU A 2 10.88 -10.30 24.85
C LEU A 2 9.47 -9.77 24.53
N GLY A 3 9.05 -8.69 25.21
CA GLY A 3 7.76 -8.05 24.95
C GLY A 3 7.61 -7.48 23.53
N LEU A 4 8.68 -6.94 22.94
CA LEU A 4 8.64 -6.44 21.56
C LEU A 4 8.53 -7.59 20.54
N PHE A 5 9.22 -8.72 20.78
CA PHE A 5 9.03 -9.92 19.97
C PHE A 5 7.60 -10.45 20.04
N ILE A 6 6.98 -10.44 21.22
CA ILE A 6 5.57 -10.84 21.38
C ILE A 6 4.66 -9.91 20.59
N ILE A 7 4.86 -8.59 20.71
CA ILE A 7 4.05 -7.62 19.95
C ILE A 7 4.26 -7.82 18.44
N LEU A 8 5.49 -8.01 17.97
CA LEU A 8 5.77 -8.29 16.57
C LEU A 8 5.02 -9.53 16.07
N LEU A 9 5.02 -10.63 16.84
CA LEU A 9 4.28 -11.84 16.51
C LEU A 9 2.76 -11.60 16.50
N LEU A 10 2.24 -10.82 17.45
CA LEU A 10 0.81 -10.48 17.48
C LEU A 10 0.43 -9.64 16.25
N VAL A 11 1.18 -8.58 15.95
CA VAL A 11 0.92 -7.74 14.77
C VAL A 11 0.98 -8.59 13.48
N LEU A 12 1.90 -9.56 13.41
CA LEU A 12 2.03 -10.45 12.26
C LEU A 12 0.87 -11.45 12.12
N PHE A 13 0.47 -12.15 13.19
CA PHE A 13 -0.42 -13.30 13.08
C PHE A 13 -1.88 -13.02 13.43
N LEU A 14 -2.14 -12.04 14.30
CA LEU A 14 -3.49 -11.82 14.84
C LEU A 14 -4.51 -11.34 13.79
N PRO A 15 -4.16 -10.44 12.83
CA PRO A 15 -5.06 -10.06 11.75
C PRO A 15 -5.60 -11.22 10.90
N PHE A 16 -4.83 -12.32 10.78
CA PHE A 16 -5.16 -13.45 9.92
C PHE A 16 -5.86 -14.58 10.67
N THR A 17 -5.81 -14.56 12.00
CA THR A 17 -6.38 -15.60 12.86
C THR A 17 -7.69 -15.17 13.51
N ILE A 18 -7.87 -13.86 13.75
CA ILE A 18 -9.02 -13.31 14.46
C ILE A 18 -9.78 -12.32 13.57
N LYS A 19 -10.98 -12.69 13.12
CA LYS A 19 -11.85 -11.83 12.30
C LYS A 19 -12.11 -10.47 12.93
N PHE A 20 -12.26 -10.40 14.25
CA PHE A 20 -12.47 -9.13 14.94
C PHE A 20 -11.28 -8.16 14.75
N VAL A 21 -10.05 -8.69 14.77
CA VAL A 21 -8.83 -7.91 14.53
C VAL A 21 -8.75 -7.50 13.06
N GLU A 22 -9.06 -8.42 12.14
CA GLU A 22 -9.15 -8.14 10.69
C GLU A 22 -10.09 -6.97 10.39
N HIS A 23 -11.25 -6.90 11.05
CA HIS A 23 -12.24 -5.84 10.82
C HIS A 23 -11.90 -4.50 11.51
N ASN A 24 -10.97 -4.52 12.47
CA ASN A 24 -10.62 -3.35 13.30
C ASN A 24 -9.10 -3.15 13.35
N LEU A 25 -8.43 -3.33 12.20
CA LEU A 25 -6.98 -3.25 12.07
C LEU A 25 -6.42 -1.93 12.60
N GLU A 26 -7.13 -0.82 12.38
CA GLU A 26 -6.65 0.51 12.74
C GLU A 26 -6.53 0.68 14.27
N ILE A 27 -7.55 0.22 15.00
CA ILE A 27 -7.56 0.26 16.47
C ILE A 27 -6.56 -0.75 17.02
N PHE A 28 -6.47 -1.94 16.41
CA PHE A 28 -5.50 -2.95 16.80
C PHE A 28 -4.06 -2.44 16.70
N LEU A 29 -3.69 -1.83 15.56
CA LEU A 29 -2.36 -1.27 15.35
C LEU A 29 -2.07 -0.10 16.29
N PHE A 30 -3.07 0.74 16.59
CA PHE A 30 -2.94 1.77 17.61
C PHE A 30 -2.59 1.19 18.99
N VAL A 31 -3.33 0.17 19.43
CA VAL A 31 -3.09 -0.48 20.73
C VAL A 31 -1.72 -1.16 20.77
N MET A 32 -1.34 -1.88 19.70
CA MET A 32 -0.04 -2.53 19.60
C MET A 32 1.11 -1.53 19.55
N GLY A 33 0.94 -0.42 18.82
CA GLY A 33 1.92 0.66 18.75
C GLY A 33 2.15 1.32 20.10
N LEU A 34 1.06 1.65 20.81
CA LEU A 34 1.15 2.19 22.16
C LEU A 34 1.85 1.22 23.13
N ALA A 35 1.49 -0.07 23.07
CA ALA A 35 2.14 -1.10 23.87
C ALA A 35 3.63 -1.22 23.54
N ALA A 36 4.00 -1.18 22.26
CA ALA A 36 5.39 -1.25 21.82
C ALA A 36 6.20 -0.07 22.35
N ALA A 37 5.70 1.16 22.20
CA ALA A 37 6.36 2.37 22.68
C ALA A 37 6.58 2.37 24.21
N ILE A 38 5.61 1.85 24.97
CA ILE A 38 5.73 1.71 26.43
C ILE A 38 6.75 0.63 26.79
N ILE A 39 6.68 -0.54 26.16
CA ILE A 39 7.55 -1.69 26.46
C ILE A 39 9.01 -1.44 26.06
N SER A 40 9.24 -0.67 24.99
CA SER A 40 10.59 -0.28 24.56
C SER A 40 11.17 0.89 25.35
N GLY A 41 10.37 1.57 26.18
CA GLY A 41 10.81 2.71 26.98
C GLY A 41 11.00 4.00 26.20
N VAL A 42 10.59 4.05 24.93
CA VAL A 42 10.71 5.23 24.06
C VAL A 42 9.52 6.18 24.16
N PHE A 43 8.46 5.79 24.87
CA PHE A 43 7.26 6.62 25.03
C PHE A 43 7.55 7.88 25.86
N ASN A 44 7.68 9.00 25.17
CA ASN A 44 7.93 10.32 25.76
C ASN A 44 6.94 11.36 25.20
N ARG A 45 7.01 12.59 25.72
CA ARG A 45 6.12 13.68 25.31
C ARG A 45 6.29 14.05 23.83
N GLU A 46 7.51 13.97 23.30
CA GLU A 46 7.80 14.30 21.91
C GLU A 46 7.14 13.28 20.96
N LEU A 47 7.31 11.98 21.24
CA LEU A 47 6.67 10.90 20.49
C LEU A 47 5.14 10.98 20.56
N LEU A 48 4.58 11.33 21.72
CA LEU A 48 3.13 11.53 21.85
C LEU A 48 2.63 12.68 20.97
N VAL A 49 3.33 13.81 20.98
CA VAL A 49 2.98 14.97 20.14
C VAL A 49 3.09 14.59 18.66
N GLN A 50 4.17 13.91 18.27
CA GLN A 50 4.38 13.45 16.91
C GLN A 50 3.27 12.48 16.46
N ALA A 51 2.94 11.47 17.25
CA ALA A 51 1.88 10.51 16.96
C ALA A 51 0.49 11.16 16.82
N LEU A 52 0.25 12.30 17.48
CA LEU A 52 -0.99 13.07 17.34
C LEU A 52 -1.01 13.98 16.10
N LEU A 53 0.15 14.49 15.67
CA LEU A 53 0.28 15.45 14.57
C LEU A 53 0.42 14.78 13.20
N ASP A 54 1.22 13.71 13.11
CA ASP A 54 1.49 12.98 11.85
C ASP A 54 0.18 12.58 11.12
N PRO A 55 -0.86 12.06 11.80
CA PRO A 55 -2.08 11.61 11.13
C PRO A 55 -2.94 12.74 10.57
N ILE A 56 -2.78 13.99 11.05
CA ILE A 56 -3.70 15.09 10.73
C ILE A 56 -3.71 15.37 9.22
N LYS A 57 -2.52 15.55 8.63
CA LYS A 57 -2.39 15.90 7.20
C LYS A 57 -2.95 14.80 6.32
N ILE A 58 -2.63 13.54 6.64
CA ILE A 58 -3.10 12.36 5.89
C ILE A 58 -4.62 12.26 6.01
N THR A 59 -5.17 12.35 7.21
CA THR A 59 -6.63 12.26 7.44
C THR A 59 -7.40 13.32 6.66
N VAL A 60 -6.93 14.57 6.69
CA VAL A 60 -7.53 15.67 5.93
C VAL A 60 -7.48 15.39 4.43
N ALA A 61 -6.33 14.95 3.90
CA ALA A 61 -6.18 14.60 2.50
C ALA A 61 -7.15 13.50 2.07
N VAL A 62 -7.34 12.47 2.90
CA VAL A 62 -8.26 11.36 2.59
C VAL A 62 -9.73 11.80 2.62
N ILE A 63 -10.12 12.62 3.60
CA ILE A 63 -11.49 13.15 3.66
C ILE A 63 -11.77 14.01 2.41
N ILE A 64 -10.85 14.92 2.06
CA ILE A 64 -10.97 15.74 0.86
C ILE A 64 -11.06 14.87 -0.39
N ALA A 65 -10.19 13.86 -0.53
CA ALA A 65 -10.24 12.91 -1.63
C ALA A 65 -11.60 12.19 -1.73
N GLY A 66 -12.14 11.71 -0.61
CA GLY A 66 -13.46 11.08 -0.58
C GLY A 66 -14.59 12.01 -1.01
N LEU A 67 -14.55 13.28 -0.57
CA LEU A 67 -15.52 14.30 -0.96
C LEU A 67 -15.43 14.63 -2.46
N LEU A 68 -14.22 14.86 -2.97
CA LEU A 68 -13.98 15.10 -4.39
C LEU A 68 -14.48 13.92 -5.22
N PHE A 69 -14.15 12.69 -4.83
CA PHE A 69 -14.61 11.50 -5.51
C PHE A 69 -16.14 11.41 -5.56
N LYS A 70 -16.83 11.71 -4.44
CA LYS A 70 -18.29 11.75 -4.38
C LYS A 70 -18.89 12.81 -5.31
N TRP A 71 -18.34 14.03 -5.33
CA TRP A 71 -18.85 15.13 -6.15
C TRP A 71 -18.59 14.94 -7.65
N PHE A 72 -17.43 14.40 -8.02
CA PHE A 72 -17.03 14.24 -9.42
C PHE A 72 -17.34 12.85 -10.00
N ARG A 73 -17.95 11.93 -9.24
CA ARG A 73 -18.25 10.55 -9.67
C ARG A 73 -18.88 10.45 -11.06
N ARG A 74 -19.98 11.18 -11.31
CA ARG A 74 -20.69 11.13 -12.60
C ARG A 74 -19.83 11.60 -13.78
N LEU A 75 -19.03 12.66 -13.56
CA LEU A 75 -18.14 13.18 -14.59
C LEU A 75 -17.04 12.15 -14.92
N LEU A 76 -16.47 11.54 -13.88
CA LEU A 76 -15.45 10.50 -14.01
C LEU A 76 -16.01 9.24 -14.71
N GLU A 77 -17.20 8.77 -14.33
CA GLU A 77 -17.86 7.62 -14.96
C GLU A 77 -18.10 7.84 -16.46
N ASN A 78 -18.61 9.02 -16.82
CA ASN A 78 -18.83 9.37 -18.23
C ASN A 78 -17.51 9.43 -19.00
N GLY A 79 -16.46 10.00 -18.40
CA GLY A 79 -15.12 10.03 -18.98
C GLY A 79 -14.55 8.63 -19.20
N ILE A 80 -14.65 7.75 -18.20
CA ILE A 80 -14.17 6.37 -18.27
C ILE A 80 -14.92 5.60 -19.37
N ARG A 81 -16.25 5.73 -19.45
CA ARG A 81 -17.05 5.11 -20.53
C ARG A 81 -16.65 5.61 -21.91
N ALA A 82 -16.43 6.92 -22.07
CA ALA A 82 -16.00 7.49 -23.34
C ALA A 82 -14.64 6.93 -23.78
N ILE A 83 -13.64 6.96 -22.89
CA ILE A 83 -12.28 6.47 -23.19
C ILE A 83 -12.28 4.96 -23.45
N SER A 84 -13.02 4.19 -22.64
CA SER A 84 -13.14 2.73 -22.80
C SER A 84 -13.80 2.34 -24.12
N ASN A 85 -14.67 3.17 -24.70
CA ASN A 85 -15.31 2.91 -25.99
C ASN A 85 -14.40 3.30 -27.18
N MET A 86 -13.43 4.19 -26.97
CA MET A 86 -12.50 4.66 -28.01
C MET A 86 -11.29 3.73 -28.20
N LEU A 87 -10.94 2.94 -27.18
CA LEU A 87 -9.73 2.11 -27.17
C LEU A 87 -10.07 0.61 -27.22
N PRO A 88 -9.25 -0.22 -27.89
CA PRO A 88 -9.32 -1.66 -27.74
C PRO A 88 -9.14 -2.07 -26.27
N PHE A 89 -9.96 -3.00 -25.79
CA PHE A 89 -9.99 -3.39 -24.36
C PHE A 89 -8.61 -3.64 -23.75
N ARG A 90 -7.76 -4.42 -24.43
CA ARG A 90 -6.40 -4.72 -23.94
C ARG A 90 -5.53 -3.48 -23.79
N LEU A 91 -5.60 -2.56 -24.77
CA LEU A 91 -4.85 -1.31 -24.73
C LEU A 91 -5.38 -0.39 -23.62
N PHE A 92 -6.71 -0.33 -23.46
CA PHE A 92 -7.32 0.41 -22.36
C PHE A 92 -6.83 -0.09 -21.00
N ILE A 93 -6.86 -1.40 -20.75
CA ILE A 93 -6.39 -2.01 -19.51
C ILE A 93 -4.90 -1.72 -19.28
N ALA A 94 -4.05 -1.88 -20.30
CA ALA A 94 -2.61 -1.62 -20.16
C ALA A 94 -2.34 -0.16 -19.77
N LEU A 95 -2.91 0.78 -20.52
CA LEU A 95 -2.72 2.21 -20.28
C LEU A 95 -3.31 2.64 -18.93
N MET A 96 -4.46 2.08 -18.55
CA MET A 96 -5.07 2.35 -17.26
C MET A 96 -4.13 1.99 -16.11
N VAL A 97 -3.59 0.77 -16.11
CA VAL A 97 -2.66 0.31 -15.07
C VAL A 97 -1.41 1.18 -15.03
N ILE A 98 -0.79 1.45 -16.18
CA ILE A 98 0.44 2.25 -16.27
C ILE A 98 0.21 3.67 -15.78
N VAL A 99 -0.84 4.33 -16.26
CA VAL A 99 -1.15 5.72 -15.91
C VAL A 99 -1.51 5.83 -14.43
N LEU A 100 -2.38 4.95 -13.91
CA LEU A 100 -2.70 4.97 -12.48
C LEU A 100 -1.48 4.71 -11.60
N GLY A 101 -0.60 3.79 -12.02
CA GLY A 101 0.68 3.55 -11.36
C GLY A 101 1.55 4.80 -11.32
N LEU A 102 1.88 5.39 -12.45
CA LEU A 102 2.78 6.55 -12.47
C LEU A 102 2.18 7.79 -11.82
N VAL A 103 0.88 8.03 -12.02
CA VAL A 103 0.19 9.21 -11.49
C VAL A 103 -0.03 9.12 -9.97
N SER A 104 -0.07 7.91 -9.38
CA SER A 104 -0.24 7.77 -7.92
C SER A 104 0.87 8.46 -7.12
N SER A 105 2.05 8.62 -7.70
CA SER A 105 3.16 9.40 -7.14
C SER A 105 2.85 10.90 -6.96
N PHE A 106 1.89 11.45 -7.71
CA PHE A 106 1.50 12.86 -7.64
C PHE A 106 0.20 13.09 -6.85
N ILE A 107 -0.75 12.15 -6.94
CA ILE A 107 -2.10 12.31 -6.35
C ILE A 107 -2.33 11.49 -5.08
N THR A 108 -1.41 10.61 -4.69
CA THR A 108 -1.52 9.56 -3.66
C THR A 108 -2.07 8.22 -4.14
N ALA A 109 -1.61 7.13 -3.50
CA ALA A 109 -2.12 5.78 -3.69
C ALA A 109 -3.62 5.65 -3.36
N ILE A 110 -4.10 6.46 -2.41
CA ILE A 110 -5.50 6.48 -1.96
C ILE A 110 -6.42 6.95 -3.09
N ILE A 111 -6.10 8.11 -3.68
CA ILE A 111 -6.90 8.65 -4.79
C ILE A 111 -6.83 7.71 -5.99
N ALA A 112 -5.65 7.19 -6.34
CA ALA A 112 -5.48 6.26 -7.44
C ALA A 112 -6.32 4.97 -7.25
N ALA A 113 -6.37 4.41 -6.04
CA ALA A 113 -7.19 3.24 -5.73
C ALA A 113 -8.70 3.51 -5.86
N LEU A 114 -9.17 4.68 -5.42
CA LEU A 114 -10.58 5.07 -5.60
C LEU A 114 -10.95 5.21 -7.09
N VAL A 115 -10.05 5.80 -7.89
CA VAL A 115 -10.23 5.87 -9.35
C VAL A 115 -10.23 4.47 -9.97
N LEU A 116 -9.35 3.58 -9.55
CA LEU A 116 -9.36 2.17 -9.97
C LEU A 116 -10.70 1.49 -9.68
N VAL A 117 -11.19 1.60 -8.44
CA VAL A 117 -12.49 1.04 -8.03
C VAL A 117 -13.60 1.52 -8.95
N LEU A 118 -13.62 2.82 -9.26
CA LEU A 118 -14.62 3.40 -10.17
C LEU A 118 -14.53 2.81 -11.57
N ILE A 119 -13.33 2.70 -12.13
CA ILE A 119 -13.12 2.17 -13.47
C ILE A 119 -13.60 0.71 -13.54
N VAL A 120 -13.19 -0.09 -12.56
CA VAL A 120 -13.55 -1.52 -12.49
C VAL A 120 -15.07 -1.71 -12.38
N SER A 121 -15.75 -0.90 -11.56
CA SER A 121 -17.22 -0.92 -11.48
C SER A 121 -17.92 -0.53 -12.79
N VAL A 122 -17.27 0.28 -13.65
CA VAL A 122 -17.83 0.67 -14.96
C VAL A 122 -17.61 -0.40 -16.03
N LEU A 123 -16.51 -1.18 -15.96
CA LEU A 123 -16.13 -2.15 -17.00
C LEU A 123 -16.99 -3.44 -17.02
N THR A 124 -17.74 -3.75 -15.96
CA THR A 124 -18.61 -4.94 -15.86
C THR A 124 -17.90 -6.26 -16.23
N LEU A 125 -16.78 -6.54 -15.56
CA LEU A 125 -15.99 -7.76 -15.78
C LEU A 125 -16.60 -8.95 -15.03
N ASP A 126 -16.28 -10.17 -15.48
CA ASP A 126 -16.47 -11.36 -14.64
C ASP A 126 -15.60 -11.26 -13.38
N LYS A 127 -16.08 -11.84 -12.27
CA LYS A 127 -15.44 -11.71 -10.95
C LYS A 127 -13.95 -12.08 -10.95
N LYS A 128 -13.53 -13.09 -11.74
CA LYS A 128 -12.13 -13.54 -11.77
C LYS A 128 -11.25 -12.52 -12.49
N SER A 129 -11.69 -12.00 -13.64
CA SER A 129 -10.98 -10.94 -14.36
C SER A 129 -10.97 -9.63 -13.57
N GLU A 130 -12.05 -9.32 -12.84
CA GLU A 130 -12.16 -8.16 -11.96
C GLU A 130 -11.09 -8.19 -10.86
N ILE A 131 -11.05 -9.27 -10.07
CA ILE A 131 -10.07 -9.43 -8.97
C ILE A 131 -8.64 -9.35 -9.52
N ARG A 132 -8.36 -10.02 -10.63
CA ARG A 132 -7.03 -10.00 -11.25
C ARG A 132 -6.61 -8.60 -11.68
N LEU A 133 -7.51 -7.86 -12.33
CA LEU A 133 -7.23 -6.49 -12.75
C LEU A 133 -6.94 -5.61 -11.54
N VAL A 134 -7.75 -5.72 -10.48
CA VAL A 134 -7.59 -4.95 -9.24
C VAL A 134 -6.24 -5.23 -8.59
N VAL A 135 -5.86 -6.51 -8.45
CA VAL A 135 -4.58 -6.90 -7.86
C VAL A 135 -3.40 -6.34 -8.67
N ILE A 136 -3.37 -6.56 -9.99
CA ILE A 136 -2.28 -6.05 -10.85
C ILE A 136 -2.20 -4.53 -10.79
N ALA A 137 -3.34 -3.84 -10.84
CA ALA A 137 -3.39 -2.39 -10.75
C ALA A 137 -2.92 -1.87 -9.39
N CYS A 138 -3.25 -2.55 -8.28
CA CYS A 138 -2.80 -2.15 -6.95
C CYS A 138 -1.29 -2.35 -6.75
N PHE A 139 -0.70 -3.42 -7.31
CA PHE A 139 0.77 -3.54 -7.41
C PHE A 139 1.38 -2.34 -8.13
N SER A 140 0.78 -1.95 -9.25
CA SER A 140 1.26 -0.81 -10.05
C SER A 140 1.12 0.52 -9.30
N ILE A 141 -0.02 0.75 -8.64
CA ILE A 141 -0.28 1.94 -7.82
C ILE A 141 0.68 2.02 -6.64
N GLY A 142 0.91 0.91 -5.93
CA GLY A 142 1.83 0.85 -4.79
C GLY A 142 3.27 1.12 -5.20
N LEU A 143 3.76 0.45 -6.25
CA LEU A 143 5.09 0.71 -6.80
C LEU A 143 5.24 2.17 -7.22
N GLY A 144 4.29 2.69 -8.00
CA GLY A 144 4.37 4.07 -8.48
C GLY A 144 4.24 5.11 -7.37
N ALA A 145 3.45 4.87 -6.33
CA ALA A 145 3.26 5.81 -5.22
C ALA A 145 4.57 6.05 -4.46
N ALA A 146 5.44 5.06 -4.40
CA ALA A 146 6.74 5.18 -3.75
C ALA A 146 7.73 6.11 -4.46
N LEU A 147 7.44 6.54 -5.70
CA LEU A 147 8.35 7.39 -6.47
C LEU A 147 8.53 8.80 -5.87
N THR A 148 7.56 9.28 -5.08
CA THR A 148 7.69 10.56 -4.38
C THR A 148 7.13 10.48 -2.95
N PRO A 149 7.53 11.41 -2.07
CA PRO A 149 7.04 11.46 -0.68
C PRO A 149 5.55 11.75 -0.55
N ILE A 150 4.90 12.21 -1.62
CA ILE A 150 3.47 12.52 -1.64
C ILE A 150 2.64 11.25 -1.83
N GLY A 151 3.18 10.24 -2.53
CA GLY A 151 2.38 9.14 -3.02
C GLY A 151 1.82 8.22 -1.93
N GLU A 152 2.60 7.86 -0.91
CA GLU A 152 2.14 7.00 0.19
C GLU A 152 2.93 7.23 1.49
N PRO A 153 2.45 6.76 2.66
CA PRO A 153 3.16 6.93 3.92
C PRO A 153 4.56 6.32 3.94
N LEU A 154 4.79 5.18 3.30
CA LEU A 154 6.10 4.55 3.21
C LEU A 154 7.15 5.52 2.62
N SER A 155 6.82 6.21 1.52
CA SER A 155 7.75 7.15 0.89
C SER A 155 7.94 8.41 1.72
N THR A 156 6.88 8.93 2.35
CA THR A 156 6.99 10.04 3.30
C THR A 156 7.93 9.71 4.46
N ILE A 157 7.74 8.55 5.09
CA ILE A 157 8.53 8.09 6.24
C ILE A 157 9.99 7.88 5.85
N THR A 158 10.23 7.28 4.69
CA THR A 158 11.59 7.04 4.19
C THR A 158 12.35 8.35 4.04
N ILE A 159 11.78 9.36 3.37
CA ILE A 159 12.42 10.68 3.24
C ILE A 159 12.62 11.34 4.59
N SER A 160 11.60 11.32 5.45
CA SER A 160 11.68 11.94 6.77
C SER A 160 12.78 11.30 7.63
N LYS A 161 12.93 9.98 7.58
CA LYS A 161 13.96 9.25 8.34
C LYS A 161 15.34 9.44 7.75
N MET A 162 15.48 9.33 6.43
CA MET A 162 16.80 9.46 5.77
C MET A 162 17.29 10.92 5.75
N HIS A 163 16.42 11.89 6.06
CA HIS A 163 16.70 13.32 5.95
C HIS A 163 17.11 13.75 4.54
N GLU A 164 16.51 13.10 3.54
CA GLU A 164 16.83 13.28 2.13
C GLU A 164 15.88 14.28 1.45
N ASP A 165 16.20 14.63 0.19
CA ASP A 165 15.37 15.54 -0.60
C ASP A 165 14.14 14.86 -1.25
N PHE A 166 13.30 15.68 -1.88
CA PHE A 166 12.08 15.20 -2.54
C PHE A 166 12.35 14.20 -3.68
N TYR A 167 13.50 14.31 -4.35
CA TYR A 167 13.82 13.54 -5.57
C TYR A 167 14.59 12.26 -5.27
N TYR A 168 15.07 12.08 -4.06
CA TYR A 168 15.86 10.93 -3.63
C TYR A 168 15.22 9.58 -4.01
N LEU A 169 13.93 9.38 -3.71
CA LEU A 169 13.24 8.12 -4.05
C LEU A 169 13.13 7.89 -5.55
N LEU A 170 12.84 8.95 -6.32
CA LEU A 170 12.79 8.87 -7.78
C LEU A 170 14.14 8.44 -8.37
N GLN A 171 15.25 8.92 -7.80
CA GLN A 171 16.60 8.54 -8.23
C GLN A 171 16.97 7.13 -7.77
N LEU A 172 16.62 6.76 -6.53
CA LEU A 172 17.02 5.50 -5.91
C LEU A 172 16.26 4.29 -6.47
N VAL A 173 14.93 4.37 -6.52
CA VAL A 173 14.05 3.24 -6.88
C VAL A 173 13.33 3.43 -8.21
N GLY A 174 13.27 4.65 -8.75
CA GLY A 174 12.60 4.96 -10.01
C GLY A 174 13.05 4.14 -11.23
N PRO A 175 14.36 3.89 -11.43
CA PRO A 175 14.84 3.03 -12.52
C PRO A 175 14.30 1.59 -12.50
N TYR A 176 13.84 1.10 -11.34
CA TYR A 176 13.28 -0.25 -11.18
C TYR A 176 11.75 -0.24 -11.20
N ILE A 177 11.16 0.78 -10.57
CA ILE A 177 9.71 0.93 -10.45
C ILE A 177 9.07 1.28 -11.79
N ILE A 178 9.60 2.24 -12.55
CA ILE A 178 8.97 2.70 -13.80
C ILE A 178 8.85 1.54 -14.82
N PRO A 179 9.92 0.76 -15.09
CA PRO A 179 9.79 -0.43 -15.93
C PRO A 179 8.85 -1.48 -15.34
N GLY A 180 8.87 -1.69 -14.01
CA GLY A 180 7.95 -2.60 -13.32
C GLY A 180 6.48 -2.24 -13.55
N VAL A 181 6.13 -0.96 -13.42
CA VAL A 181 4.79 -0.41 -13.69
C VAL A 181 4.38 -0.66 -15.14
N VAL A 182 5.27 -0.43 -16.11
CA VAL A 182 5.01 -0.71 -17.53
C VAL A 182 4.76 -2.20 -17.77
N LEU A 183 5.60 -3.08 -17.20
CA LEU A 183 5.44 -4.52 -17.30
C LEU A 183 4.13 -5.03 -16.67
N LEU A 184 3.72 -4.47 -15.53
CA LEU A 184 2.43 -4.77 -14.91
C LEU A 184 1.26 -4.37 -15.81
N GLY A 185 1.34 -3.24 -16.52
CA GLY A 185 0.33 -2.86 -17.50
C GLY A 185 0.24 -3.84 -18.66
N ILE A 186 1.38 -4.27 -19.20
CA ILE A 186 1.44 -5.30 -20.25
C ILE A 186 0.86 -6.63 -19.73
N LEU A 187 1.21 -7.03 -18.50
CA LEU A 187 0.70 -8.23 -17.86
C LEU A 187 -0.82 -8.19 -17.69
N ALA A 188 -1.37 -7.05 -17.26
CA ALA A 188 -2.81 -6.85 -17.15
C ALA A 188 -3.51 -7.01 -18.51
N ALA A 189 -2.95 -6.42 -19.57
CA ALA A 189 -3.51 -6.52 -20.92
C ALA A 189 -3.54 -7.95 -21.47
N ILE A 190 -2.63 -8.82 -21.02
CA ILE A 190 -2.54 -10.23 -21.42
C ILE A 190 -3.47 -11.10 -20.57
N LEU A 191 -3.48 -10.91 -19.25
CA LEU A 191 -4.14 -11.84 -18.32
C LEU A 191 -5.61 -11.50 -18.03
N VAL A 192 -6.04 -10.25 -18.23
CA VAL A 192 -7.41 -9.81 -17.98
C VAL A 192 -8.24 -10.00 -19.25
N LYS A 193 -9.35 -10.75 -19.13
CA LYS A 193 -10.23 -11.04 -20.25
C LYS A 193 -11.45 -10.11 -20.26
N PRO A 194 -11.96 -9.73 -21.45
CA PRO A 194 -13.14 -8.87 -21.58
C PRO A 194 -14.47 -9.61 -21.34
N GLU A 195 -14.47 -10.75 -20.64
CA GLU A 195 -15.69 -11.53 -20.43
C GLU A 195 -16.69 -10.68 -19.62
N ARG A 196 -17.79 -10.29 -20.27
CA ARG A 196 -18.84 -9.47 -19.66
C ARG A 196 -19.67 -10.34 -18.72
N GLY A 197 -19.55 -10.08 -17.43
CA GLY A 197 -20.42 -10.66 -16.41
C GLY A 197 -21.47 -9.66 -15.94
N PHE A 198 -22.43 -10.13 -15.16
CA PHE A 198 -22.99 -9.26 -14.12
C PHE A 198 -21.82 -9.00 -13.17
N GLY A 199 -21.16 -7.84 -13.29
CA GLY A 199 -20.09 -7.45 -12.37
C GLY A 199 -20.58 -7.51 -10.93
N LEU A 200 -19.69 -7.31 -9.95
CA LEU A 200 -20.13 -7.03 -8.58
C LEU A 200 -20.82 -5.67 -8.58
N SER A 201 -22.06 -5.64 -9.07
CA SER A 201 -22.93 -4.48 -9.09
C SER A 201 -23.26 -4.19 -7.63
N ASN A 202 -22.46 -3.32 -7.02
CA ASN A 202 -22.98 -2.48 -5.96
C ASN A 202 -24.06 -1.62 -6.61
N GLU A 203 -25.30 -2.10 -6.56
CA GLU A 203 -26.48 -1.24 -6.58
C GLU A 203 -26.21 -0.08 -5.62
N ASP A 204 -26.19 1.13 -6.17
CA ASP A 204 -26.62 2.40 -5.57
C ASP A 204 -26.20 2.80 -4.13
N ASN A 205 -25.21 2.17 -3.51
CA ASN A 205 -24.63 2.69 -2.25
C ASN A 205 -23.63 3.80 -2.56
N ILE A 206 -24.18 4.98 -2.92
CA ILE A 206 -23.43 6.23 -2.87
C ILE A 206 -22.95 6.39 -1.44
N GLU A 207 -21.63 6.36 -1.27
CA GLU A 207 -20.98 6.54 0.02
C GLU A 207 -21.52 7.78 0.73
N SER A 208 -22.01 7.61 1.97
CA SER A 208 -22.51 8.71 2.77
C SER A 208 -21.37 9.66 3.14
N TYR A 209 -21.70 10.91 3.47
CA TYR A 209 -20.71 11.80 4.07
C TYR A 209 -20.21 11.24 5.40
N ASP A 210 -21.08 10.54 6.13
CA ASP A 210 -20.72 9.86 7.38
C ASP A 210 -19.69 8.75 7.15
N ASP A 211 -19.84 7.95 6.08
CA ASP A 211 -18.90 6.89 5.73
C ASP A 211 -17.50 7.45 5.42
N ILE A 212 -17.43 8.58 4.71
CA ILE A 212 -16.17 9.28 4.39
C ILE A 212 -15.51 9.76 5.69
N PHE A 213 -16.30 10.34 6.61
CA PHE A 213 -15.78 10.88 7.86
C PHE A 213 -15.30 9.77 8.81
N VAL A 214 -16.10 8.70 8.96
CA VAL A 214 -15.73 7.52 9.76
C VAL A 214 -14.46 6.88 9.21
N ARG A 215 -14.29 6.78 7.89
CA ARG A 215 -13.04 6.29 7.29
C ARG A 215 -11.86 7.22 7.61
N GLY A 216 -12.05 8.54 7.54
CA GLY A 216 -11.03 9.50 7.95
C GLY A 216 -10.55 9.27 9.39
N ILE A 217 -11.48 9.06 10.32
CA ILE A 217 -11.16 8.76 11.73
C ILE A 217 -10.39 7.43 11.84
N LYS A 218 -10.81 6.39 11.13
CA LYS A 218 -10.09 5.10 11.14
C LYS A 218 -8.65 5.27 10.66
N ILE A 219 -8.44 6.03 9.58
CA ILE A 219 -7.10 6.32 9.05
C ILE A 219 -6.27 7.14 10.04
N TYR A 220 -6.88 8.07 10.78
CA TYR A 220 -6.19 8.80 11.84
C TYR A 220 -5.58 7.85 12.87
N PHE A 221 -6.39 6.92 13.41
CA PHE A 221 -5.91 5.93 14.39
C PHE A 221 -4.90 4.95 13.79
N PHE A 222 -5.07 4.57 12.54
CA PHE A 222 -4.12 3.73 11.81
C PHE A 222 -2.73 4.39 11.78
N VAL A 223 -2.63 5.60 11.23
CA VAL A 223 -1.34 6.33 11.13
C VAL A 223 -0.75 6.60 12.51
N MET A 224 -1.58 6.99 13.49
CA MET A 224 -1.13 7.18 14.87
C MET A 224 -0.50 5.90 15.43
N GLY A 225 -1.14 4.76 15.20
CA GLY A 225 -0.62 3.46 15.59
C GLY A 225 0.69 3.13 14.91
N LEU A 226 0.83 3.44 13.62
CA LEU A 226 2.07 3.21 12.88
C LEU A 226 3.22 4.07 13.40
N THR A 227 2.99 5.35 13.70
CA THR A 227 4.02 6.23 14.30
C THR A 227 4.52 5.65 15.64
N LEU A 228 3.60 5.22 16.50
CA LEU A 228 3.95 4.61 17.79
C LEU A 228 4.66 3.27 17.64
N LEU A 229 4.21 2.42 16.70
CA LEU A 229 4.77 1.10 16.46
C LEU A 229 6.18 1.21 15.86
N GLY A 230 6.40 2.13 14.93
CA GLY A 230 7.71 2.41 14.33
C GLY A 230 8.74 2.84 15.37
N ALA A 231 8.39 3.80 16.22
CA ALA A 231 9.25 4.21 17.34
C ALA A 231 9.42 3.07 18.37
N GLY A 232 8.33 2.35 18.67
CA GLY A 232 8.33 1.22 19.61
C GLY A 232 9.29 0.10 19.23
N PHE A 233 9.44 -0.18 17.93
CA PHE A 233 10.38 -1.19 17.44
C PHE A 233 11.79 -0.70 17.15
N GLU A 234 12.06 0.61 17.16
CA GLU A 234 13.39 1.16 16.88
C GLU A 234 14.54 0.48 17.66
N PRO A 235 14.42 0.19 18.98
CA PRO A 235 15.49 -0.52 19.70
C PRO A 235 15.72 -1.97 19.26
N LEU A 236 14.66 -2.65 18.82
CA LEU A 236 14.77 -4.02 18.29
C LEU A 236 15.55 -4.03 16.97
N ILE A 237 15.41 -2.96 16.20
CA ILE A 237 15.92 -2.85 14.84
C ILE A 237 17.37 -2.44 14.85
N ASN A 238 17.72 -1.47 15.69
CA ASN A 238 19.11 -1.06 15.89
C ASN A 238 19.98 -2.24 16.34
N GLU A 239 19.42 -3.16 17.14
CA GLU A 239 20.13 -4.34 17.64
C GLU A 239 20.22 -5.48 16.61
N TYR A 240 19.14 -5.78 15.87
CA TYR A 240 19.06 -7.01 15.07
C TYR A 240 18.96 -6.82 13.55
N ILE A 241 18.61 -5.63 13.06
CA ILE A 241 18.32 -5.40 11.64
C ILE A 241 19.44 -4.62 10.93
N ILE A 242 20.06 -3.62 11.58
CA ILE A 242 21.10 -2.78 10.96
C ILE A 242 22.32 -3.60 10.48
N GLY A 243 22.62 -4.73 11.13
CA GLY A 243 23.73 -5.62 10.73
C GLY A 243 23.38 -6.69 9.69
N LEU A 244 22.14 -6.78 9.23
CA LEU A 244 21.72 -7.80 8.26
C LEU A 244 22.20 -7.42 6.86
N SER A 245 22.53 -8.43 6.05
CA SER A 245 22.89 -8.19 4.65
C SER A 245 21.70 -7.68 3.86
N SER A 246 21.92 -6.80 2.88
CA SER A 246 20.86 -6.21 2.04
C SER A 246 20.02 -7.29 1.34
N HIS A 247 20.64 -8.41 0.98
CA HIS A 247 19.95 -9.59 0.43
C HIS A 247 18.97 -10.23 1.42
N LEU A 248 19.37 -10.34 2.69
CA LEU A 248 18.51 -10.92 3.72
C LEU A 248 17.37 -9.97 4.11
N LEU A 249 17.64 -8.67 4.19
CA LEU A 249 16.62 -7.63 4.37
C LEU A 249 15.56 -7.70 3.28
N TYR A 250 15.97 -7.79 2.02
CA TYR A 250 15.05 -7.93 0.89
C TYR A 250 14.05 -9.09 1.03
N TRP A 251 14.52 -10.27 1.48
CA TRP A 251 13.68 -11.45 1.65
C TRP A 251 12.86 -11.46 2.94
N VAL A 252 13.41 -10.95 4.04
CA VAL A 252 12.64 -10.76 5.29
C VAL A 252 11.45 -9.84 5.05
N ASN A 253 11.56 -8.92 4.10
CA ASN A 253 10.49 -7.97 3.78
C ASN A 253 9.27 -8.59 3.09
N ILE A 254 9.27 -9.90 2.82
CA ILE A 254 8.04 -10.68 2.61
C ILE A 254 7.04 -10.49 3.75
N LEU A 255 7.51 -10.21 4.97
CA LEU A 255 6.64 -9.87 6.10
C LEU A 255 5.73 -8.68 5.80
N SER A 256 6.09 -7.80 4.87
CA SER A 256 5.23 -6.70 4.39
C SER A 256 4.00 -7.17 3.62
N ALA A 257 3.92 -8.44 3.20
CA ALA A 257 2.66 -8.98 2.71
C ALA A 257 1.60 -9.00 3.82
N ILE A 258 2.04 -9.18 5.05
CA ILE A 258 1.21 -9.41 6.24
C ILE A 258 1.08 -8.13 7.06
N LEU A 259 2.19 -7.40 7.19
CA LEU A 259 2.32 -6.12 7.86
C LEU A 259 2.23 -4.97 6.86
N ASP A 260 1.65 -3.86 7.27
CA ASP A 260 1.63 -2.67 6.43
C ASP A 260 3.06 -2.18 6.12
N ASN A 261 3.32 -1.89 4.85
CA ASN A 261 4.65 -1.52 4.37
C ASN A 261 5.22 -0.26 5.02
N ALA A 262 4.39 0.73 5.36
CA ALA A 262 4.81 1.96 6.03
C ALA A 262 5.25 1.68 7.46
N THR A 263 4.62 0.70 8.11
CA THR A 263 5.04 0.20 9.43
C THR A 263 6.44 -0.38 9.38
N LEU A 264 6.71 -1.26 8.42
CA LEU A 264 8.02 -1.87 8.28
C LEU A 264 9.07 -0.89 7.76
N ALA A 265 8.71 0.09 6.94
CA ALA A 265 9.62 1.17 6.57
C ALA A 265 9.97 2.05 7.79
N ALA A 266 8.98 2.40 8.62
CA ALA A 266 9.20 3.12 9.87
C ALA A 266 10.03 2.32 10.86
N ALA A 267 9.93 1.00 10.80
CA ALA A 267 10.77 0.11 11.56
C ALA A 267 12.19 0.13 10.97
N GLU A 268 12.37 -0.45 9.79
CA GLU A 268 13.65 -0.92 9.27
C GLU A 268 14.54 0.19 8.73
N ILE A 269 13.99 1.27 8.19
CA ILE A 269 14.81 2.31 7.55
C ILE A 269 15.54 3.14 8.61
N SER A 270 16.84 3.36 8.39
CA SER A 270 17.72 4.13 9.26
C SER A 270 18.75 4.93 8.45
N PRO A 271 19.10 6.16 8.86
CA PRO A 271 20.18 6.95 8.23
C PRO A 271 21.54 6.25 8.19
N ALA A 272 21.76 5.26 9.07
CA ALA A 272 23.01 4.50 9.12
C ALA A 272 23.13 3.46 7.99
N MET A 273 22.06 3.21 7.22
CA MET A 273 22.04 2.24 6.14
C MET A 273 22.69 2.79 4.86
N SER A 274 23.36 1.93 4.11
CA SER A 274 23.83 2.28 2.77
C SER A 274 22.66 2.46 1.79
N PRO A 275 22.81 3.26 0.72
CA PRO A 275 21.77 3.41 -0.31
C PRO A 275 21.32 2.07 -0.91
N GLU A 276 22.22 1.10 -1.05
CA GLU A 276 21.87 -0.25 -1.53
C GLU A 276 20.97 -0.99 -0.56
N SER A 277 21.20 -0.83 0.75
CA SER A 277 20.38 -1.46 1.79
C SER A 277 19.00 -0.82 1.86
N VAL A 278 18.92 0.51 1.77
CA VAL A 278 17.64 1.23 1.68
C VAL A 278 16.88 0.81 0.43
N LYS A 279 17.54 0.73 -0.73
CA LYS A 279 16.94 0.25 -1.98
C LYS A 279 16.40 -1.17 -1.83
N ALA A 280 17.16 -2.08 -1.24
CA ALA A 280 16.74 -3.46 -1.00
C ALA A 280 15.52 -3.54 -0.10
N VAL A 281 15.52 -2.78 1.01
CA VAL A 281 14.38 -2.67 1.92
C VAL A 281 13.15 -2.17 1.16
N LEU A 282 13.25 -1.04 0.45
CA LEU A 282 12.13 -0.45 -0.28
C LEU A 282 11.55 -1.39 -1.34
N LEU A 283 12.37 -1.98 -2.21
CA LEU A 283 11.87 -2.90 -3.23
C LEU A 283 11.23 -4.15 -2.62
N GLY A 284 11.82 -4.69 -1.54
CA GLY A 284 11.24 -5.82 -0.80
C GLY A 284 9.88 -5.49 -0.19
N LEU A 285 9.76 -4.34 0.49
CA LEU A 285 8.52 -3.88 1.11
C LEU A 285 7.42 -3.60 0.06
N LEU A 286 7.75 -2.88 -1.01
CA LEU A 286 6.78 -2.48 -2.03
C LEU A 286 6.18 -3.67 -2.78
N VAL A 287 7.03 -4.63 -3.17
CA VAL A 287 6.57 -5.82 -3.88
C VAL A 287 5.82 -6.75 -2.94
N SER A 288 6.35 -6.99 -1.73
CA SER A 288 5.69 -7.88 -0.78
C SER A 288 4.36 -7.32 -0.30
N GLY A 289 4.27 -6.00 -0.09
CA GLY A 289 3.05 -5.29 0.28
C GLY A 289 1.89 -5.46 -0.69
N GLY A 290 2.15 -5.76 -1.97
CA GLY A 290 1.10 -6.06 -2.95
C GLY A 290 0.46 -7.45 -2.82
N MET A 291 1.10 -8.39 -2.11
CA MET A 291 0.72 -9.80 -2.11
C MET A 291 -0.59 -10.09 -1.37
N LEU A 292 -0.88 -9.38 -0.27
CA LEU A 292 -2.11 -9.52 0.49
C LEU A 292 -2.72 -8.14 0.80
N ILE A 293 -3.98 -8.14 1.24
CA ILE A 293 -4.76 -6.92 1.49
C ILE A 293 -4.10 -5.99 2.51
N PRO A 294 -3.63 -6.45 3.69
CA PRO A 294 -3.11 -5.53 4.71
C PRO A 294 -1.77 -4.88 4.35
N GLY A 295 -1.04 -5.43 3.38
CA GLY A 295 0.33 -5.04 3.09
C GLY A 295 0.50 -3.65 2.48
N ASN A 296 -0.56 -3.10 1.85
CA ASN A 296 -0.53 -1.74 1.32
C ASN A 296 -1.96 -1.13 1.25
N ILE A 297 -2.05 0.19 1.43
CA ILE A 297 -3.27 0.99 1.43
C ILE A 297 -4.17 0.84 0.18
N PRO A 298 -3.67 0.85 -1.09
CA PRO A 298 -4.54 0.69 -2.25
C PRO A 298 -5.22 -0.68 -2.27
N ASN A 299 -4.61 -1.70 -1.66
CA ASN A 299 -5.20 -3.03 -1.53
C ASN A 299 -6.39 -2.99 -0.56
N ILE A 300 -6.20 -2.38 0.62
CA ILE A 300 -7.24 -2.21 1.65
C ILE A 300 -8.46 -1.49 1.06
N ILE A 301 -8.23 -0.37 0.37
CA ILE A 301 -9.32 0.42 -0.23
C ILE A 301 -10.04 -0.37 -1.31
N SER A 302 -9.29 -0.95 -2.26
CA SER A 302 -9.89 -1.63 -3.41
C SER A 302 -10.63 -2.89 -3.00
N ALA A 303 -10.05 -3.71 -2.12
CA ALA A 303 -10.68 -4.91 -1.62
C ALA A 303 -11.93 -4.60 -0.80
N GLY A 304 -11.88 -3.60 0.07
CA GLY A 304 -13.02 -3.18 0.88
C GLY A 304 -14.18 -2.63 0.04
N LYS A 305 -13.89 -1.83 -1.00
CA LYS A 305 -14.93 -1.25 -1.87
C LYS A 305 -15.54 -2.25 -2.85
N LEU A 306 -14.75 -3.20 -3.34
CA LEU A 306 -15.17 -4.20 -4.32
C LEU A 306 -15.55 -5.54 -3.66
N ASN A 307 -15.59 -5.61 -2.33
CA ASN A 307 -15.92 -6.81 -1.56
C ASN A 307 -15.06 -8.04 -1.95
N ILE A 308 -13.77 -7.81 -2.19
CA ILE A 308 -12.80 -8.88 -2.48
C ILE A 308 -12.31 -9.47 -1.17
N THR A 309 -12.45 -10.77 -0.99
CA THR A 309 -11.99 -11.45 0.23
C THR A 309 -10.47 -11.63 0.23
N SER A 310 -9.88 -11.72 1.43
CA SER A 310 -8.43 -12.00 1.62
C SER A 310 -7.95 -13.24 0.87
N LYS A 311 -8.81 -14.29 0.78
CA LYS A 311 -8.50 -15.53 0.04
C LYS A 311 -8.49 -15.32 -1.48
N GLU A 312 -9.42 -14.52 -1.99
CA GLU A 312 -9.50 -14.18 -3.42
C GLU A 312 -8.31 -13.32 -3.84
N TRP A 313 -7.96 -12.34 -3.02
CA TRP A 313 -6.77 -11.51 -3.23
C TRP A 313 -5.51 -12.36 -3.25
N ALA A 314 -5.28 -13.16 -2.20
CA ALA A 314 -4.07 -13.98 -2.07
C ALA A 314 -3.86 -14.95 -3.24
N LYS A 315 -4.94 -15.45 -3.84
CA LYS A 315 -4.88 -16.37 -4.99
C LYS A 315 -4.24 -15.75 -6.23
N GLU A 316 -4.44 -14.46 -6.46
CA GLU A 316 -3.83 -13.75 -7.59
C GLU A 316 -2.58 -12.97 -7.13
N GLY A 317 -2.61 -12.38 -5.93
CA GLY A 317 -1.55 -11.53 -5.39
C GLY A 317 -0.26 -12.27 -5.02
N LEU A 318 -0.34 -13.45 -4.38
CA LEU A 318 0.86 -14.19 -4.01
C LEU A 318 1.68 -14.63 -5.23
N PRO A 319 1.11 -15.28 -6.27
CA PRO A 319 1.90 -15.69 -7.43
C PRO A 319 2.56 -14.51 -8.16
N ILE A 320 1.81 -13.40 -8.33
CA ILE A 320 2.32 -12.19 -8.98
C ILE A 320 3.45 -11.57 -8.15
N GLY A 321 3.22 -11.36 -6.86
CA GLY A 321 4.23 -10.76 -5.98
C GLY A 321 5.49 -11.61 -5.89
N PHE A 322 5.39 -12.93 -5.71
CA PHE A 322 6.58 -13.80 -5.69
C PHE A 322 7.36 -13.76 -7.00
N SER A 323 6.67 -13.71 -8.15
CA SER A 323 7.33 -13.61 -9.45
C SER A 323 8.12 -12.30 -9.57
N ILE A 324 7.50 -11.17 -9.19
CA ILE A 324 8.16 -9.86 -9.22
C ILE A 324 9.34 -9.85 -8.23
N LEU A 325 9.15 -10.42 -7.04
CA LEU A 325 10.17 -10.46 -5.99
C LEU A 325 11.41 -11.23 -6.46
N ILE A 326 11.24 -12.36 -7.15
CA ILE A 326 12.34 -13.12 -7.74
C ILE A 326 13.03 -12.31 -8.85
N VAL A 327 12.26 -11.69 -9.74
CA VAL A 327 12.82 -10.90 -10.85
C VAL A 327 13.66 -9.73 -10.33
N TYR A 328 13.15 -8.98 -9.36
CA TYR A 328 13.88 -7.89 -8.74
C TYR A 328 15.10 -8.38 -7.94
N PHE A 329 15.01 -9.53 -7.27
CA PHE A 329 16.17 -10.12 -6.61
C PHE A 329 17.27 -10.49 -7.62
N ILE A 330 16.91 -11.09 -8.75
CA ILE A 330 17.86 -11.41 -9.82
C ILE A 330 18.51 -10.13 -10.33
N ILE A 331 17.74 -9.08 -10.61
CA ILE A 331 18.28 -7.78 -11.03
C ILE A 331 19.24 -7.23 -9.97
N PHE A 332 18.87 -7.33 -8.69
CA PHE A 332 19.68 -6.86 -7.57
C PHE A 332 21.02 -7.63 -7.42
N LEU A 333 21.09 -8.91 -7.81
CA LEU A 333 22.34 -9.68 -7.80
C LEU A 333 23.38 -9.22 -8.84
N PHE A 334 22.94 -8.51 -9.90
CA PHE A 334 23.80 -8.09 -11.00
C PHE A 334 24.19 -6.60 -10.95
N ILE A 335 23.79 -5.89 -9.91
CA ILE A 335 24.03 -4.45 -9.68
C ILE A 335 24.90 -4.30 -8.45
#